data_AF-A0A6H3SK30-F1
#
_entry.id   AF-A0A6H3SK30-F1
#
_cell.length_a   1.000
_cell.length_b   1.000
_cell.length_c   1.000
_cell.angle_alpha   90.00
_cell.angle_beta   90.00
_cell.angle_gamma   90.00
#
_symmetry.space_group_name_H-M   'P 1'
#
loop_
_entity.id
_entity.type
_entity.pdbx_description
1 polymer ?
#
loop_
_entity_poly.entity_id
_entity_poly.type
_entity_poly.pdbx_seq_one_letter_code
_entity_poly.pdbx_strand_id
1 'polypeptide(L)'
;MTDKLTQRQEKFVQGLVAGLSQRKAYKEAYNAQKMADSTIDSRASKLLKEYKVNTRYRELLKEFSNRALWSREQAFNEYEWLKNKAKSEIIESGLRSSNFNAFLSALHGMNNSAFRDLELLDEKLRAEISVIKSNIHQETPVKDDKFIEAMSAMVESVWEDEIQKEKP
;
A
#
# COMPACT_ATOMS: atom_id res chain seq x y z
N MET A 1 -10.99 26.50 -11.88
CA MET A 1 -10.50 26.16 -13.24
C MET A 1 -9.30 25.25 -13.07
N THR A 2 -9.47 23.93 -13.23
CA THR A 2 -8.39 22.95 -13.12
C THR A 2 -7.44 23.11 -14.30
N ASP A 3 -6.27 23.65 -14.04
CA ASP A 3 -5.20 23.84 -15.02
C ASP A 3 -4.75 22.45 -15.53
N LYS A 4 -5.21 22.10 -16.74
CA LYS A 4 -5.22 20.73 -17.28
C LYS A 4 -3.78 20.27 -17.60
N LEU A 5 -3.44 19.02 -17.23
CA LEU A 5 -2.15 18.42 -17.61
C LEU A 5 -2.01 18.38 -19.13
N THR A 6 -0.77 18.48 -19.62
CA THR A 6 -0.50 18.23 -21.04
C THR A 6 -0.74 16.75 -21.37
N GLN A 7 -1.06 16.44 -22.63
CA GLN A 7 -1.29 15.07 -23.08
C GLN A 7 -0.10 14.13 -22.81
N ARG A 8 1.14 14.66 -22.89
CA ARG A 8 2.36 13.88 -22.57
C ARG A 8 2.47 13.58 -21.08
N GLN A 9 2.16 14.54 -20.22
CA GLN A 9 2.16 14.32 -18.77
C GLN A 9 1.06 13.32 -18.37
N GLU A 10 -0.12 13.41 -18.98
CA GLU A 10 -1.20 12.44 -18.77
C GLU A 10 -0.78 11.03 -19.22
N LYS A 11 -0.18 10.90 -20.41
CA LYS A 11 0.34 9.60 -20.89
C LYS A 11 1.42 9.03 -19.98
N PHE A 12 2.28 9.89 -19.43
CA PHE A 12 3.31 9.49 -18.47
C PHE A 12 2.69 8.88 -17.20
N VAL A 13 1.73 9.57 -16.56
CA VAL A 13 1.09 9.05 -15.33
C VAL A 13 0.24 7.81 -15.58
N GLN A 14 -0.42 7.71 -16.74
CA GLN A 14 -1.14 6.50 -17.15
C GLN A 14 -0.20 5.30 -17.29
N GLY A 15 0.98 5.50 -17.88
CA GLY A 15 2.00 4.45 -17.97
C GLY A 15 2.47 3.96 -16.59
N LEU A 16 2.65 4.86 -15.63
CA LEU A 16 3.02 4.48 -14.26
C LEU A 16 1.95 3.62 -13.59
N VAL A 17 0.68 4.00 -13.71
CA VAL A 17 -0.45 3.27 -13.13
C VAL A 17 -0.64 1.90 -13.80
N ALA A 18 -0.29 1.78 -15.08
CA ALA A 18 -0.24 0.51 -15.80
C ALA A 18 0.95 -0.39 -15.42
N GLY A 19 1.81 0.04 -14.49
CA GLY A 19 2.94 -0.74 -13.98
C GLY A 19 4.27 -0.53 -14.72
N LEU A 20 4.37 0.46 -15.61
CA LEU A 20 5.65 0.82 -16.21
C LEU A 20 6.56 1.51 -15.19
N SER A 21 7.86 1.25 -15.29
CA SER A 21 8.84 2.05 -14.55
C SER A 21 8.84 3.50 -15.05
N GLN A 22 9.27 4.45 -14.21
CA GLN A 22 9.37 5.86 -14.58
C GLN A 22 10.13 6.09 -15.88
N ARG A 23 11.23 5.34 -16.09
CA ARG A 23 12.01 5.41 -17.33
C ARG A 23 11.20 4.99 -18.55
N LYS A 24 10.51 3.85 -18.49
CA LYS A 24 9.69 3.32 -19.60
C LYS A 24 8.52 4.25 -19.91
N ALA A 25 7.77 4.66 -18.87
CA ALA A 25 6.67 5.60 -19.01
C ALA A 25 7.11 6.92 -19.65
N TYR A 26 8.27 7.45 -19.25
CA TYR A 26 8.81 8.68 -19.83
C TYR A 26 9.24 8.50 -21.30
N LYS A 27 9.91 7.38 -21.62
CA LYS A 27 10.28 7.05 -23.01
C LYS A 27 9.05 7.02 -23.92
N GLU A 28 7.97 6.41 -23.49
CA GLU A 28 6.73 6.30 -24.26
C GLU A 28 5.94 7.62 -24.36
N ALA A 29 5.95 8.43 -23.30
CA ALA A 29 5.22 9.69 -23.24
C ALA A 29 5.91 10.80 -24.06
N TYR A 30 7.25 10.83 -24.05
CA TYR A 30 8.04 11.92 -24.64
C TYR A 30 8.85 11.50 -25.88
N ASN A 31 8.71 10.26 -26.35
CA ASN A 31 9.52 9.71 -27.44
C ASN A 31 11.03 9.89 -27.19
N ALA A 32 11.45 9.61 -25.96
CA ALA A 32 12.80 9.86 -25.47
C ALA A 32 13.76 8.68 -25.67
N GLN A 33 13.48 7.75 -26.59
CA GLN A 33 14.25 6.50 -26.76
C GLN A 33 15.71 6.74 -27.14
N LYS A 34 16.03 7.87 -27.76
CA LYS A 34 17.39 8.25 -28.17
C LYS A 34 18.20 8.97 -27.08
N MET A 35 17.59 9.28 -25.94
CA MET A 35 18.26 9.97 -24.84
C MET A 35 18.98 8.97 -23.93
N ALA A 36 20.05 9.43 -23.27
CA ALA A 36 20.73 8.63 -22.25
C ALA A 36 19.79 8.32 -21.07
N ASP A 37 19.87 7.09 -20.56
CA ASP A 37 19.01 6.62 -19.47
C ASP A 37 19.11 7.49 -18.21
N SER A 38 20.32 7.93 -17.85
CA SER A 38 20.53 8.84 -16.70
C SER A 38 19.77 10.16 -16.83
N THR A 39 19.69 10.71 -18.05
CA THR A 39 18.95 11.94 -18.33
C THR A 39 17.45 11.71 -18.23
N ILE A 40 16.97 10.57 -18.74
CA ILE A 40 15.56 10.19 -18.68
C ILE A 40 15.14 9.99 -17.23
N ASP A 41 15.93 9.28 -16.43
CA ASP A 41 15.63 9.01 -15.02
C ASP A 41 15.53 10.32 -14.22
N SER A 42 16.49 11.23 -14.41
CA SER A 42 16.48 12.54 -13.77
C SER A 42 15.23 13.34 -14.14
N ARG A 43 14.88 13.39 -15.44
CA ARG A 43 13.71 14.13 -15.92
C ARG A 43 12.40 13.50 -15.48
N ALA A 44 12.28 12.17 -15.51
CA ALA A 44 11.08 11.45 -15.06
C ALA A 44 10.85 11.64 -13.56
N SER A 45 11.91 11.56 -12.76
CA SER A 45 11.85 11.81 -11.31
C SER A 45 11.42 13.26 -11.00
N LYS A 46 12.01 14.23 -11.69
CA LYS A 46 11.62 15.65 -11.54
C LYS A 46 10.16 15.87 -11.94
N LEU A 47 9.73 15.28 -13.06
CA LEU A 47 8.37 15.40 -13.57
C LEU A 47 7.34 14.83 -12.58
N LEU A 48 7.61 13.66 -11.99
CA LEU A 48 6.70 13.04 -11.02
C LEU A 48 6.56 13.85 -9.72
N LYS A 49 7.57 14.64 -9.37
CA LYS A 49 7.55 15.55 -8.21
C LYS A 49 6.78 16.84 -8.47
N GLU A 50 6.47 17.17 -9.72
CA GLU A 50 5.64 18.33 -10.02
C GLU A 50 4.25 18.14 -9.42
N TYR A 51 3.78 19.14 -8.66
CA TYR A 51 2.53 19.06 -7.90
C TYR A 51 1.35 18.52 -8.72
N LYS A 52 1.10 19.09 -9.91
CA LYS A 52 -0.01 18.70 -10.79
C LYS A 52 0.10 17.24 -11.27
N VAL A 53 1.31 16.82 -11.63
CA VAL A 53 1.58 15.46 -12.12
C VAL A 53 1.42 14.45 -10.97
N ASN A 54 1.97 14.77 -9.79
CA ASN A 54 1.86 13.92 -8.62
C ASN A 54 0.40 13.73 -8.16
N THR A 55 -0.37 14.83 -8.11
CA THR A 55 -1.78 14.81 -7.76
C THR A 55 -2.56 13.92 -8.72
N ARG A 56 -2.38 14.11 -10.03
CA ARG A 56 -3.05 13.28 -11.04
C ARG A 56 -2.66 11.81 -10.96
N TYR A 57 -1.38 11.51 -10.72
CA TYR A 57 -0.92 10.14 -10.51
C TYR A 57 -1.62 9.47 -9.31
N ARG A 58 -1.73 10.18 -8.18
CA ARG A 58 -2.43 9.68 -6.99
C ARG A 58 -3.93 9.48 -7.23
N GLU A 59 -4.58 10.38 -7.96
CA GLU A 59 -5.98 10.24 -8.36
C GLU A 59 -6.19 8.98 -9.19
N LEU A 60 -5.38 8.76 -10.22
CA LEU A 60 -5.47 7.57 -11.08
C LEU A 60 -5.19 6.29 -10.31
N LEU A 61 -4.22 6.28 -9.38
CA LEU A 61 -4.00 5.14 -8.50
C LEU A 61 -5.23 4.82 -7.65
N LYS A 62 -5.89 5.86 -7.09
CA LYS A 62 -7.12 5.69 -6.32
C LYS A 62 -8.25 5.16 -7.19
N GLU A 63 -8.45 5.71 -8.39
CA GLU A 63 -9.44 5.22 -9.35
C GLU A 63 -9.19 3.75 -9.74
N PHE A 64 -7.94 3.40 -10.04
CA PHE A 64 -7.57 2.03 -10.42
C PHE A 64 -7.80 1.06 -9.27
N SER A 65 -7.39 1.44 -8.04
CA SER A 65 -7.66 0.67 -6.83
C SER A 65 -9.15 0.47 -6.60
N ASN A 66 -9.96 1.51 -6.78
CA ASN A 66 -11.41 1.42 -6.63
C ASN A 66 -12.04 0.51 -7.69
N ARG A 67 -11.58 0.58 -8.95
CA ARG A 67 -12.07 -0.31 -10.02
C ARG A 67 -11.68 -1.76 -9.77
N ALA A 68 -10.47 -2.00 -9.29
CA ALA A 68 -10.01 -3.34 -8.92
C ALA A 68 -10.86 -3.90 -7.78
N LEU A 69 -11.13 -3.11 -6.74
CA LEU A 69 -12.01 -3.47 -5.63
C LEU A 69 -13.43 -3.77 -6.12
N TRP A 70 -14.00 -2.91 -6.97
CA TRP A 70 -15.34 -3.11 -7.53
C TRP A 70 -15.41 -4.38 -8.40
N SER A 71 -14.43 -4.60 -9.27
CA SER A 71 -14.38 -5.80 -10.13
C SER A 71 -14.30 -7.08 -9.30
N ARG A 72 -13.60 -7.02 -8.17
CA ARG A 72 -13.50 -8.12 -7.21
C ARG A 72 -14.81 -8.34 -6.47
N GLU A 73 -15.46 -7.28 -5.99
CA GLU A 73 -16.76 -7.35 -5.34
C GLU A 73 -17.82 -7.95 -6.29
N GLN A 74 -17.83 -7.49 -7.55
CA GLN A 74 -18.67 -8.07 -8.59
C GLN A 74 -18.40 -9.57 -8.78
N ALA A 75 -17.13 -9.98 -8.92
CA ALA A 75 -16.78 -11.40 -9.06
C ALA A 75 -17.22 -12.23 -7.83
N PHE A 76 -17.08 -11.68 -6.62
CA PHE A 76 -17.56 -12.33 -5.41
C PHE A 76 -19.09 -12.51 -5.42
N ASN A 77 -19.84 -11.48 -5.82
CA ASN A 77 -21.29 -11.51 -5.91
C ASN A 77 -21.78 -12.54 -6.96
N GLU A 78 -21.10 -12.65 -8.09
CA GLU A 78 -21.40 -13.66 -9.12
C GLU A 78 -21.17 -15.08 -8.58
N TYR A 79 -20.08 -15.32 -7.87
CA TYR A 79 -19.85 -16.62 -7.23
C TYR A 79 -20.86 -16.89 -6.11
N GLU A 80 -21.24 -15.89 -5.32
CA GLU A 80 -22.26 -16.04 -4.30
C GLU A 80 -23.62 -16.40 -4.92
N TRP A 81 -23.99 -15.73 -6.00
CA TRP A 81 -25.20 -16.05 -6.76
C TRP A 81 -25.17 -17.50 -7.26
N LEU A 82 -24.07 -17.93 -7.88
CA LEU A 82 -23.91 -19.29 -8.40
C LEU A 82 -23.99 -20.34 -7.28
N LYS A 83 -23.30 -20.09 -6.16
CA LYS A 83 -23.34 -20.93 -4.95
C LYS A 83 -24.78 -21.08 -4.44
N ASN A 84 -25.51 -19.97 -4.32
CA ASN A 84 -26.88 -19.99 -3.81
C ASN A 84 -27.83 -20.71 -4.78
N LYS A 85 -27.70 -20.48 -6.09
CA LYS A 85 -28.48 -21.18 -7.11
C LYS A 85 -28.24 -22.68 -7.10
N ALA A 86 -26.96 -23.10 -7.09
CA ALA A 86 -26.58 -24.51 -7.01
C ALA A 86 -27.08 -25.17 -5.71
N LYS A 87 -27.01 -24.46 -4.58
CA LYS A 87 -27.56 -24.93 -3.29
C LYS A 87 -29.07 -25.13 -3.37
N SER A 88 -29.82 -24.20 -3.94
CA SER A 88 -31.28 -24.35 -4.14
C SER A 88 -31.60 -25.55 -5.02
N GLU A 89 -30.88 -25.76 -6.12
CA GLU A 89 -31.09 -26.93 -6.99
C GLU A 89 -30.80 -28.26 -6.28
N ILE A 90 -29.78 -28.30 -5.41
CA ILE A 90 -29.49 -29.49 -4.59
C ILE A 90 -30.65 -29.78 -3.63
N ILE A 91 -31.24 -28.75 -3.03
CA ILE A 91 -32.38 -28.88 -2.12
C ILE A 91 -33.64 -29.35 -2.87
N GLU A 92 -33.92 -28.79 -4.05
CA GLU A 92 -35.14 -29.06 -4.82
C GLU A 92 -35.10 -30.37 -5.60
N SER A 93 -33.96 -30.67 -6.23
CA SER A 93 -33.83 -31.75 -7.23
C SER A 93 -32.83 -32.83 -6.84
N GLY A 94 -32.26 -32.74 -5.64
CA GLY A 94 -31.22 -33.64 -5.13
C GLY A 94 -29.83 -33.34 -5.67
N LEU A 95 -28.83 -34.05 -5.12
CA LEU A 95 -27.43 -33.89 -5.49
C LEU A 95 -27.15 -34.51 -6.86
N ARG A 96 -26.56 -33.74 -7.78
CA ARG A 96 -26.10 -34.17 -9.10
C ARG A 96 -24.66 -33.72 -9.30
N SER A 97 -23.92 -34.37 -10.19
CA SER A 97 -22.54 -33.96 -10.47
C SER A 97 -22.46 -32.50 -10.96
N SER A 98 -23.42 -32.05 -11.78
CA SER A 98 -23.46 -30.68 -12.32
C SER A 98 -23.65 -29.61 -11.25
N ASN A 99 -24.67 -29.73 -10.39
CA ASN A 99 -24.95 -28.73 -9.35
C ASN A 99 -23.90 -28.75 -8.24
N PHE A 100 -23.35 -29.92 -7.89
CA PHE A 100 -22.23 -30.04 -6.96
C PHE A 100 -20.96 -29.38 -7.49
N ASN A 101 -20.61 -29.63 -8.76
CA ASN A 101 -19.44 -28.99 -9.38
C ASN A 101 -19.61 -27.47 -9.46
N ALA A 102 -20.80 -26.97 -9.83
CA ALA A 102 -21.08 -25.54 -9.83
C ALA A 102 -20.92 -24.91 -8.43
N PHE A 103 -21.42 -25.59 -7.40
CA PHE A 103 -21.27 -25.17 -6.01
C PHE A 103 -19.79 -25.14 -5.57
N LEU A 104 -19.03 -26.20 -5.87
CA LEU A 104 -17.59 -26.27 -5.56
C LEU A 104 -16.80 -25.19 -6.31
N SER A 105 -17.04 -25.02 -7.61
CA SER A 105 -16.39 -23.98 -8.42
C SER A 105 -16.64 -22.59 -7.86
N ALA A 106 -17.87 -22.30 -7.42
CA ALA A 106 -18.20 -21.04 -6.77
C ALA A 106 -17.40 -20.85 -5.46
N LEU A 107 -17.35 -21.87 -4.61
CA LEU A 107 -16.57 -21.82 -3.37
C LEU A 107 -15.07 -21.63 -3.62
N HIS A 108 -14.49 -22.33 -4.60
CA HIS A 108 -13.10 -22.16 -4.99
C HIS A 108 -12.83 -20.74 -5.51
N GLY A 109 -13.73 -20.20 -6.33
CA GLY A 109 -13.66 -18.82 -6.81
C GLY A 109 -13.67 -17.81 -5.67
N MET A 110 -14.63 -17.93 -4.75
CA MET A 110 -14.73 -17.08 -3.56
C MET A 110 -13.47 -17.18 -2.67
N ASN A 111 -12.95 -18.40 -2.48
CA ASN A 111 -11.76 -18.64 -1.67
C ASN A 111 -10.52 -17.98 -2.27
N ASN A 112 -10.29 -18.17 -3.57
CA ASN A 112 -9.17 -17.56 -4.28
C ASN A 112 -9.25 -16.03 -4.29
N SER A 113 -10.46 -15.46 -4.40
CA SER A 113 -10.66 -14.03 -4.20
C SER A 113 -10.29 -13.64 -2.76
N ALA A 114 -10.93 -14.21 -1.74
CA ALA A 114 -10.75 -13.83 -0.34
C ALA A 114 -9.27 -13.89 0.14
N PHE A 115 -8.54 -14.96 -0.15
CA PHE A 115 -7.20 -15.21 0.39
C PHE A 115 -6.11 -14.32 -0.21
N ARG A 116 -6.19 -13.97 -1.50
CA ARG A 116 -5.15 -13.18 -2.17
C ARG A 116 -5.00 -11.76 -1.60
N ASP A 117 -6.08 -11.19 -1.06
CA ASP A 117 -6.02 -9.85 -0.44
C ASP A 117 -5.38 -9.88 0.94
N LEU A 118 -5.67 -10.91 1.73
CA LEU A 118 -5.08 -11.09 3.05
C LEU A 118 -3.57 -11.30 2.97
N GLU A 119 -3.12 -12.07 1.97
CA GLU A 119 -1.69 -12.31 1.72
C GLU A 119 -0.95 -11.03 1.30
N LEU A 120 -1.48 -10.28 0.33
CA LEU A 120 -0.87 -9.02 -0.10
C LEU A 120 -0.87 -7.95 1.01
N LEU A 121 -1.92 -7.92 1.84
CA LEU A 121 -2.00 -7.01 2.98
C LEU A 121 -0.98 -7.38 4.07
N ASP A 122 -0.81 -8.68 4.36
CA ASP A 122 0.19 -9.19 5.30
C ASP A 122 1.63 -8.89 4.80
N GLU A 123 1.91 -9.13 3.52
CA GLU A 123 3.20 -8.80 2.90
C GLU A 123 3.52 -7.30 3.00
N LYS A 124 2.55 -6.44 2.70
CA LYS A 124 2.70 -4.99 2.83
C LYS A 124 2.94 -4.58 4.28
N LEU A 125 2.18 -5.14 5.23
CA LEU A 125 2.34 -4.88 6.66
C LEU A 125 3.74 -5.28 7.14
N ARG A 126 4.23 -6.44 6.72
CA ARG A 126 5.60 -6.90 7.03
C ARG A 126 6.66 -5.96 6.46
N ALA A 127 6.47 -5.48 5.24
CA ALA A 127 7.39 -4.53 4.61
C ALA A 127 7.42 -3.20 5.38
N GLU A 128 6.26 -2.65 5.74
CA GLU A 128 6.16 -1.42 6.55
C GLU A 128 6.81 -1.60 7.93
N ILE A 129 6.57 -2.71 8.62
CA ILE A 129 7.23 -3.04 9.89
C ILE A 129 8.75 -3.11 9.71
N SER A 130 9.24 -3.69 8.61
CA SER A 130 10.69 -3.78 8.36
C SER A 130 11.34 -2.40 8.20
N VAL A 131 10.68 -1.48 7.49
CA VAL A 131 11.13 -0.10 7.27
C VAL A 131 11.10 0.68 8.59
N ILE A 132 10.03 0.53 9.37
CA ILE A 132 9.91 1.16 10.69
C ILE A 132 11.03 0.66 11.61
N LYS A 133 11.28 -0.66 11.64
CA LYS A 133 12.38 -1.24 12.43
C LYS A 133 13.73 -0.70 12.01
N SER A 134 14.01 -0.57 10.71
CA SER A 134 15.26 0.01 10.23
C SER A 134 15.40 1.47 10.61
N ASN A 135 14.31 2.25 10.55
CA ASN A 135 14.33 3.67 10.91
C ASN A 135 14.55 3.89 12.41
N ILE A 136 13.94 3.05 13.27
CA ILE A 136 14.19 3.06 14.71
C ILE A 136 15.66 2.71 15.01
N HIS A 137 16.27 1.79 14.26
CA HIS A 137 17.70 1.47 14.43
C HIS A 137 18.64 2.57 13.93
N GLN A 138 18.15 3.56 13.17
CA GLN A 138 18.94 4.73 12.74
C GLN A 138 18.80 5.94 13.67
N GLU A 139 17.78 5.97 14.54
CA GLU A 139 17.74 6.90 15.66
C GLU A 139 18.75 6.44 16.71
N THR A 140 20.00 6.89 16.55
CA THR A 140 21.00 6.80 17.60
C THR A 140 20.40 7.34 18.90
N PRO A 141 20.56 6.67 20.06
CA PRO A 141 20.11 7.23 21.32
C PRO A 141 20.69 8.63 21.43
N VAL A 142 19.81 9.63 21.60
CA VAL A 142 20.26 10.98 21.87
C VAL A 142 20.96 10.90 23.23
N LYS A 143 22.28 10.68 23.19
CA LYS A 143 23.18 10.96 24.30
C LYS A 143 23.25 12.48 24.42
N ASP A 144 22.18 13.07 24.92
CA ASP A 144 22.30 14.39 25.50
C ASP A 144 22.85 14.16 26.90
N ASP A 145 24.16 13.89 26.96
CA ASP A 145 24.87 13.54 28.19
C ASP A 145 24.61 14.61 29.27
N LYS A 146 24.38 15.87 28.86
CA LYS A 146 23.98 16.97 29.75
C LYS A 146 22.60 16.80 30.37
N PHE A 147 21.63 16.25 29.63
CA PHE A 147 20.29 15.99 30.16
C PHE A 147 20.31 14.81 31.14
N ILE A 148 21.03 13.74 30.78
CA ILE A 148 21.21 12.57 31.67
C ILE A 148 21.92 13.00 32.97
N GLU A 149 22.99 13.80 32.86
CA GLU A 149 23.75 14.31 34.01
C GLU A 149 22.91 15.25 34.88
N ALA A 150 22.12 16.15 34.28
CA ALA A 150 21.19 17.01 35.02
C ALA A 150 20.11 16.22 35.78
N MET A 151 19.57 15.17 35.15
CA MET A 151 18.57 14.30 35.78
C MET A 151 19.18 13.46 36.91
N SER A 152 20.39 12.94 36.75
CA SER A 152 21.11 12.22 37.80
C SER A 152 21.41 13.11 39.01
N ALA A 153 21.91 14.33 38.78
CA ALA A 153 22.17 15.29 39.86
C ALA A 153 20.89 15.70 40.59
N MET A 154 19.77 15.86 39.86
CA MET A 154 18.47 16.14 40.46
C MET A 154 17.99 14.98 41.33
N VAL A 155 18.15 13.74 40.88
CA VAL A 155 17.79 12.55 41.67
C VAL A 155 18.65 12.43 42.93
N GLU A 156 19.96 12.67 42.85
CA GLU A 156 20.85 12.68 44.02
C GLU A 156 20.43 13.74 45.04
N SER A 157 20.11 14.96 44.61
CA SER A 157 19.63 16.02 45.50
C SER A 157 18.32 15.68 46.21
N VAL A 158 17.39 15.02 45.50
CA VAL A 158 16.10 14.60 46.08
C VAL A 158 16.31 13.49 47.11
N TRP A 159 17.23 12.55 46.83
CA TRP A 159 17.58 11.49 47.76
C TRP A 159 18.29 12.02 49.02
N GLU A 160 19.19 12.99 48.88
CA GLU A 160 19.85 13.63 50.02
C GLU A 160 18.86 14.42 50.89
N ASP A 161 17.90 15.12 50.29
CA ASP A 161 16.83 15.84 50.99
C ASP A 161 15.88 14.89 51.75
N GLU A 162 15.60 13.70 51.21
CA GLU A 162 14.81 12.67 51.90
C GLU A 162 15.57 12.08 53.09
N ILE A 163 16.88 11.80 52.93
CA ILE A 163 17.73 11.29 54.03
C ILE A 163 17.87 12.32 55.17
N GLN A 164 17.89 13.62 54.86
CA GLN A 164 17.94 14.66 55.90
C GLN A 164 16.63 14.84 56.65
N LYS A 165 15.48 14.52 56.04
CA LYS A 165 14.17 14.54 56.72
C LYS A 165 13.95 13.36 57.66
N GLU A 166 14.71 12.27 57.52
CA GLU A 166 14.62 11.06 58.34
C GLU A 166 15.61 11.02 59.52
N LYS A 167 16.49 12.01 59.69
CA LYS A 167 17.33 12.13 60.90
C LYS A 167 16.49 12.68 62.08
N PRO A 168 16.40 11.97 63.22
CA PRO A 168 15.60 12.39 64.37
C PRO A 168 16.17 13.62 65.11
#